data_AF-A0A0V0H294-F1
#
_entry.id   AF-A0A0V0H294-F1
#
_cell.length_a   1.000
_cell.length_b   1.000
_cell.length_c   1.000
_cell.angle_alpha   90.00
_cell.angle_beta   90.00
_cell.angle_gamma   90.00
#
_symmetry.space_group_name_H-M   'P 1'
#
loop_
_entity.id
_entity.type
_entity.pdbx_description
1 polymer ?
#
loop_
_entity_poly.entity_id
_entity_poly.type
_entity_poly.pdbx_seq_one_letter_code
_entity_poly.pdbx_strand_id
1 'polypeptide(L)'
;MRSLVTPTPEGDWFSTGVYTNGNPYGIAEDIVFSMPCRSKGDGDYELVKDVLMDDYLRRRIKKSEDELLAEKRCVAHLTGEGIAVCDLPGDTMLPGEM
;
A
#
# COMPACT_ATOMS: atom_id res chain seq x y z
N MET A 1 -2.74 3.22 -15.23
CA MET A 1 -1.72 3.06 -16.30
C MET A 1 -1.16 4.39 -16.80
N ARG A 2 -1.98 5.37 -17.23
CA ARG A 2 -1.48 6.68 -17.72
C ARG A 2 -0.46 7.34 -16.79
N SER A 3 -0.68 7.28 -15.47
CA SER A 3 0.20 7.89 -14.47
C SER A 3 1.63 7.30 -14.42
N LEU A 4 1.87 6.12 -15.00
CA LEU A 4 3.20 5.50 -15.09
C LEU A 4 3.89 5.77 -16.44
N VAL A 5 3.13 6.10 -17.49
CA VAL A 5 3.63 6.32 -18.86
C VAL A 5 3.52 7.78 -19.30
N THR A 6 3.11 8.65 -18.38
CA THR A 6 3.06 10.10 -18.55
C THR A 6 3.75 10.71 -17.33
N PRO A 7 4.71 11.63 -17.52
CA PRO A 7 5.36 12.31 -16.41
C PRO A 7 4.32 12.91 -15.46
N THR A 8 4.49 12.64 -14.16
CA THR A 8 3.62 13.23 -13.15
C THR A 8 3.88 14.74 -13.07
N PRO A 9 2.84 15.60 -13.03
CA PRO A 9 3.02 17.04 -12.88
C PRO A 9 3.88 17.41 -11.68
N GLU A 10 4.66 18.49 -11.80
CA GLU A 10 5.45 19.02 -10.69
C GLU A 10 4.53 19.36 -9.51
N GLY A 11 4.93 19.01 -8.29
CA GLY A 11 4.09 19.19 -7.10
C GLY A 11 2.98 18.15 -6.90
N ASP A 12 2.62 17.36 -7.92
CA ASP A 12 1.51 16.38 -7.85
C ASP A 12 1.96 14.90 -7.72
N TRP A 13 1.08 13.99 -7.31
CA TRP A 13 1.34 12.54 -7.20
C TRP A 13 0.12 11.70 -7.50
N PHE A 14 0.31 10.40 -7.69
CA PHE A 14 -0.79 9.43 -7.79
C PHE A 14 -0.68 8.36 -6.71
N SER A 15 -1.83 7.80 -6.31
CA SER A 15 -1.88 6.69 -5.37
C SER A 15 -1.84 5.36 -6.12
N THR A 16 -0.99 4.45 -5.67
CA THR A 16 -0.92 3.09 -6.23
C THR A 16 -0.49 2.10 -5.15
N GLY A 17 -1.12 0.91 -5.15
CA GLY A 17 -0.74 -0.22 -4.32
C GLY A 17 0.59 -0.78 -4.80
N VAL A 18 1.65 -0.53 -4.04
CA VAL A 18 3.02 -0.92 -4.41
C VAL A 18 3.67 -1.64 -3.25
N TYR A 19 4.74 -2.37 -3.56
CA TYR A 19 5.50 -3.12 -2.58
C TYR A 19 6.18 -2.17 -1.58
N THR A 20 6.07 -2.47 -0.29
CA THR A 20 6.43 -1.52 0.78
C THR A 20 7.92 -1.51 1.14
N ASN A 21 8.74 -2.41 0.63
CA ASN A 21 10.15 -2.48 1.03
C ASN A 21 10.90 -1.18 0.72
N GLY A 22 11.59 -0.63 1.73
CA GLY A 22 12.30 0.64 1.59
C GLY A 22 11.41 1.88 1.57
N ASN A 23 10.13 1.79 1.97
CA ASN A 23 9.26 2.96 2.09
C ASN A 23 9.76 3.92 3.19
N PRO A 24 9.67 5.25 2.98
CA PRO A 24 10.14 6.24 3.95
C PRO A 24 9.12 6.54 5.06
N TYR A 25 7.91 5.96 5.02
CA TYR A 25 6.79 6.33 5.89
C TYR A 25 6.71 5.52 7.19
N GLY A 26 7.52 4.47 7.31
CA GLY A 26 7.50 3.56 8.45
C GLY A 26 6.33 2.56 8.41
N ILE A 27 5.80 2.27 7.22
CA ILE A 27 4.82 1.20 7.00
C ILE A 27 5.59 -0.13 6.96
N ALA A 28 4.98 -1.22 7.43
CA ALA A 28 5.53 -2.56 7.43
C ALA A 28 5.99 -2.96 6.03
N GLU A 29 7.13 -3.64 5.99
CA GLU A 29 7.68 -4.20 4.77
C GLU A 29 6.96 -5.49 4.38
N ASP A 30 7.20 -5.92 3.15
CA ASP A 30 6.74 -7.19 2.59
C ASP A 30 5.22 -7.32 2.48
N ILE A 31 4.55 -6.20 2.17
CA ILE A 31 3.13 -6.11 1.83
C ILE A 31 2.95 -5.19 0.61
N VAL A 32 1.75 -5.20 0.04
CA VAL A 32 1.33 -4.23 -0.97
C VAL A 32 0.49 -3.18 -0.25
N PHE A 33 0.94 -1.92 -0.26
CA PHE A 33 0.22 -0.81 0.38
C PHE A 33 0.09 0.37 -0.58
N SER A 34 -1.07 1.02 -0.58
CA SER A 34 -1.32 2.18 -1.45
C SER A 34 -0.60 3.42 -0.91
N MET A 35 0.39 3.92 -1.65
CA MET A 35 1.25 5.03 -1.24
C MET A 35 1.35 6.11 -2.34
N PRO A 36 1.67 7.36 -1.98
CA PRO A 36 1.85 8.42 -2.95
C PRO A 36 3.15 8.21 -3.74
N CYS A 37 3.01 8.13 -5.05
CA CYS A 37 4.08 7.87 -6.00
C CYS A 37 4.12 8.94 -7.10
N ARG A 38 5.30 9.17 -7.66
CA ARG A 38 5.53 9.99 -8.86
C ARG A 38 6.26 9.16 -9.91
N SER A 39 6.02 9.44 -11.17
CA SER A 39 6.67 8.75 -12.29
C SER A 39 7.23 9.76 -13.28
N LYS A 40 8.34 9.38 -13.92
CA LYS A 40 8.92 10.11 -15.06
C LYS A 40 8.25 9.75 -16.39
N GLY A 41 7.26 8.86 -16.37
CA GLY A 41 6.58 8.38 -17.57
C GLY A 41 7.31 7.23 -18.29
N ASP A 42 8.28 6.60 -17.63
CA ASP A 42 9.10 5.49 -18.12
C ASP A 42 8.57 4.10 -17.70
N GLY A 43 7.41 4.05 -17.06
CA GLY A 43 6.81 2.84 -16.51
C GLY A 43 7.19 2.56 -15.05
N ASP A 44 8.17 3.28 -14.52
CA ASP A 44 8.62 3.15 -13.12
C ASP A 44 8.06 4.30 -12.25
N TYR A 45 8.24 4.19 -10.94
CA TYR A 45 7.79 5.21 -9.98
C TYR A 45 8.75 5.36 -8.80
N GLU A 46 8.67 6.51 -8.13
CA GLU A 46 9.35 6.79 -6.88
C GLU A 46 8.35 7.25 -5.81
N LEU A 47 8.62 6.90 -4.55
CA LEU A 47 7.80 7.30 -3.41
C LEU A 47 8.03 8.77 -3.05
N VAL A 48 6.95 9.51 -2.79
CA VAL A 48 7.01 10.93 -2.43
C VAL A 48 7.42 11.13 -0.97
N LYS A 49 8.64 11.62 -0.72
CA LYS A 49 9.18 11.73 0.65
C LYS A 49 8.55 12.86 1.48
N ASP A 50 8.07 13.92 0.84
CA ASP A 50 7.65 15.17 1.50
C ASP A 50 6.18 15.15 1.93
N VAL A 51 5.73 14.08 2.58
CA VAL A 51 4.35 13.93 3.04
C VAL A 51 4.27 14.12 4.56
N LEU A 52 3.56 15.16 4.98
CA LEU A 52 3.27 15.40 6.39
C LEU A 52 2.21 14.40 6.86
N MET A 53 2.52 13.68 7.93
CA MET A 53 1.61 12.73 8.56
C MET A 53 1.35 13.13 10.01
N ASP A 54 0.13 13.60 10.27
CA ASP A 54 -0.37 13.87 11.61
C ASP A 54 -0.80 12.57 12.33
N ASP A 55 -1.11 12.67 13.62
CA ASP A 55 -1.49 11.52 14.43
C ASP A 55 -2.79 10.87 13.95
N TYR A 56 -3.70 11.65 13.37
CA TYR A 56 -4.94 11.12 12.83
C TYR A 56 -4.67 10.22 11.63
N LEU A 57 -3.89 10.70 10.65
CA LEU A 57 -3.51 9.95 9.47
C LEU A 57 -2.70 8.70 9.83
N ARG A 58 -1.73 8.83 10.76
CA ARG A 58 -0.92 7.68 11.24
C ARG A 58 -1.79 6.58 11.82
N ARG A 59 -2.77 6.91 12.65
CA ARG A 59 -3.70 5.91 13.22
C ARG A 59 -4.53 5.21 12.15
N ARG A 60 -4.96 5.93 11.11
CA ARG A 60 -5.75 5.36 10.01
C ARG A 60 -4.90 4.45 9.12
N ILE A 61 -3.68 4.86 8.80
CA ILE A 61 -2.70 4.04 8.08
C ILE A 61 -2.43 2.76 8.87
N LYS A 62 -2.15 2.88 10.17
CA LYS A 62 -1.85 1.73 11.03
C LYS A 62 -2.99 0.70 11.06
N LYS A 63 -4.24 1.17 11.12
CA LYS A 63 -5.40 0.26 11.09
C LYS A 63 -5.48 -0.54 9.79
N SER A 64 -5.20 0.08 8.64
CA SER A 64 -5.21 -0.62 7.33
C SER A 64 -3.99 -1.52 7.16
N GLU A 65 -2.84 -1.12 7.69
CA GLU A 65 -1.64 -1.96 7.74
C GLU A 65 -1.87 -3.24 8.55
N ASP A 66 -2.52 -3.15 9.71
CA ASP A 66 -2.82 -4.31 10.56
C ASP A 66 -3.76 -5.31 9.85
N GLU A 67 -4.71 -4.82 9.06
CA GLU A 67 -5.59 -5.64 8.19
C GLU A 67 -4.79 -6.36 7.11
N LEU A 68 -3.93 -5.65 6.37
CA LEU A 68 -3.10 -6.26 5.32
C LEU A 68 -2.12 -7.30 5.87
N LEU A 69 -1.58 -7.09 7.07
CA LEU A 69 -0.74 -8.07 7.75
C LEU A 69 -1.53 -9.33 8.15
N ALA A 70 -2.80 -9.18 8.51
CA ALA A 70 -3.68 -10.32 8.79
C ALA A 70 -4.04 -11.08 7.51
N GLU A 71 -4.31 -10.37 6.40
CA GLU A 71 -4.53 -10.98 5.09
C GLU A 71 -3.32 -11.75 4.61
N LYS A 72 -2.12 -11.15 4.72
CA LYS A 72 -0.86 -11.81 4.40
C LYS A 72 -0.70 -13.15 5.14
N ARG A 73 -0.95 -13.18 6.46
CA ARG A 73 -0.91 -14.43 7.24
C ARG A 73 -1.96 -15.44 6.80
N CYS A 74 -3.14 -14.98 6.39
CA CYS A 74 -4.18 -15.85 5.88
C CYS A 74 -3.80 -16.49 4.53
N VAL A 75 -3.01 -15.79 3.71
CA VAL A 75 -2.51 -16.31 2.42
C VAL A 75 -1.11 -16.92 2.50
N ALA A 76 -0.55 -17.16 3.69
CA ALA A 76 0.81 -17.70 3.88
C ALA A 76 1.08 -19.00 3.09
N HIS A 77 0.03 -19.81 2.91
CA HIS A 77 0.08 -21.06 2.14
C HIS A 77 0.24 -20.86 0.62
N LEU A 78 -0.01 -19.65 0.11
CA LEU A 78 0.16 -19.25 -1.30
C LEU A 78 1.43 -18.42 -1.51
N THR A 79 1.91 -17.73 -0.48
CA THR A 79 3.11 -16.89 -0.54
C THR A 79 4.40 -17.63 -0.19
N GLY A 80 4.31 -18.88 0.27
CA GLY A 80 5.46 -19.69 0.68
C GLY A 80 5.94 -19.42 2.11
N GLU A 81 5.15 -18.72 2.93
CA GLU A 81 5.46 -18.40 4.33
C GLU A 81 4.99 -19.49 5.32
N GLY A 82 4.36 -20.56 4.83
CA GLY A 82 4.01 -21.74 5.63
C GLY A 82 2.50 -22.00 5.73
N ILE A 83 2.05 -22.46 6.90
CA ILE A 83 0.62 -22.76 7.13
C ILE A 83 -0.13 -21.45 7.38
N ALA A 84 -1.26 -21.29 6.69
CA ALA A 84 -2.12 -20.13 6.83
C ALA A 84 -2.78 -20.02 8.20
N VAL A 85 -2.87 -18.78 8.67
CA VAL A 85 -3.63 -18.40 9.87
C VAL A 85 -4.51 -17.21 9.52
N CYS A 86 -5.82 -17.42 9.51
CA CYS A 86 -6.81 -16.40 9.13
C CYS A 86 -7.51 -15.86 10.37
N ASP A 87 -7.21 -14.60 10.70
CA ASP A 87 -7.85 -13.82 11.77
C ASP A 87 -8.21 -12.44 11.20
N LEU A 88 -9.08 -12.45 10.19
CA LEU A 88 -9.53 -11.25 9.50
C LEU A 88 -10.73 -10.64 10.23
N PRO A 89 -10.86 -9.30 10.27
CA PRO A 89 -12.11 -8.67 10.65
C PRO A 89 -13.25 -9.16 9.72
N GLY A 90 -14.51 -8.96 10.13
CA GLY A 90 -15.69 -9.25 9.29
C GLY A 90 -15.68 -8.45 7.98
N ASP A 91 -16.78 -8.43 7.23
CA ASP A 91 -16.82 -7.86 5.88
C ASP A 91 -16.23 -6.43 5.77
N THR A 92 -15.04 -6.34 5.18
CA THR A 92 -14.36 -5.08 4.83
C THR A 92 -14.36 -4.81 3.32
N MET A 93 -15.09 -5.61 2.54
CA MET A 93 -15.24 -5.37 1.11
C MET A 93 -15.92 -4.03 0.85
N LEU A 94 -15.47 -3.34 -0.20
CA LEU A 94 -16.06 -2.05 -0.54
C LEU A 94 -17.49 -2.24 -1.06
N PRO A 95 -18.44 -1.40 -0.63
CA PRO A 95 -19.79 -1.46 -1.14
C PRO A 95 -19.84 -1.30 -2.66
N GLY A 96 -20.44 -2.28 -3.34
CA GLY A 96 -20.61 -2.26 -4.80
C GLY A 96 -19.56 -3.03 -5.60
N GLU A 97 -18.56 -3.62 -4.93
CA GLU A 97 -17.67 -4.61 -5.53
C GLU A 97 -18.31 -6.02 -5.45
N MET A 98 -18.10 -6.85 -6.48
CA MET A 98 -18.63 -8.21 -6.63
C MET A 98 -17.50 -9.23 -6.60
#